data_AF-A0A1A8XSM2-F1
#
_entry.id   AF-A0A1A8XSM2-F1
#
_cell.length_a   1.000
_cell.length_b   1.000
_cell.length_c   1.000
_cell.angle_alpha   90.00
_cell.angle_beta   90.00
_cell.angle_gamma   90.00
#
_symmetry.space_group_name_H-M   'P 1'
#
loop_
_entity.id
_entity.type
_entity.pdbx_description
1 polymer ?
#
loop_
_entity_poly.entity_id
_entity_poly.type
_entity_poly.pdbx_seq_one_letter_code
_entity_poly.pdbx_strand_id
1 'polypeptide(L)'
;MAKTLADNPLPFFAPAGAPTVYFSVREGLTTDEALEGASLFLAGAGDLAMEAIGNNGTVEGQKWATVYLVEMAKALVDSAILEMDRARQARGVMTEDAEGAAQ
;
A
#
# COMPACT_ATOMS: atom_id res chain seq x y z
N MET A 1 29.19 -6.85 29.80
CA MET A 1 29.80 -6.44 28.51
C MET A 1 28.69 -6.27 27.49
N ALA A 2 28.38 -5.04 27.09
CA ALA A 2 27.35 -4.76 26.10
C ALA A 2 27.89 -5.07 24.70
N LYS A 3 27.17 -5.90 23.94
CA LYS A 3 27.49 -6.24 22.55
C LYS A 3 27.07 -5.07 21.67
N THR A 4 28.04 -4.41 21.07
CA THR A 4 27.86 -3.25 20.18
C THR A 4 27.06 -3.68 18.95
N LEU A 5 26.02 -2.89 18.62
CA LEU A 5 25.05 -3.08 17.53
C LEU A 5 25.65 -2.99 16.11
N ALA A 6 26.96 -3.12 15.94
CA ALA A 6 27.66 -2.79 14.69
C ALA A 6 27.73 -3.93 13.65
N ASP A 7 27.46 -5.19 14.04
CA ASP A 7 27.80 -6.37 13.19
C ASP A 7 26.60 -7.08 12.57
N ASN A 8 25.45 -6.43 12.43
CA ASN A 8 24.34 -7.00 11.67
C ASN A 8 23.74 -5.92 10.77
N PRO A 9 23.96 -5.95 9.44
CA PRO A 9 23.19 -5.14 8.52
C PRO A 9 21.80 -5.78 8.43
N LEU A 10 21.03 -5.66 9.51
CA LEU A 10 19.59 -5.78 9.43
C LEU A 10 19.18 -4.85 8.28
N PRO A 11 18.41 -5.33 7.28
CA PRO A 11 17.90 -4.45 6.24
C PRO A 11 17.25 -3.27 6.96
N PHE A 12 17.67 -2.07 6.58
CA PHE A 12 17.76 -0.90 7.46
C PHE A 12 16.52 -0.63 8.29
N PHE A 13 15.34 -1.05 7.85
CA PHE A 13 14.16 -1.09 8.68
C PHE A 13 13.33 -2.32 8.28
N ALA A 14 12.94 -3.13 9.26
CA ALA A 14 11.58 -3.66 9.26
C ALA A 14 10.76 -2.55 9.90
N PRO A 15 10.32 -1.52 9.13
CA PRO A 15 9.35 -0.62 9.70
C PRO A 15 8.18 -1.55 9.94
N ALA A 16 7.78 -1.56 11.20
CA ALA A 16 6.60 -2.23 11.63
C ALA A 16 6.79 -3.73 12.00
N GLY A 17 6.74 -4.07 13.30
CA GLY A 17 6.56 -5.45 13.81
C GLY A 17 5.10 -5.91 13.75
N ALA A 18 4.80 -7.12 13.27
CA ALA A 18 3.45 -7.52 12.84
C ALA A 18 2.27 -7.27 13.83
N PRO A 19 1.11 -6.76 13.36
CA PRO A 19 0.85 -6.05 12.11
C PRO A 19 0.98 -4.56 12.35
N THR A 20 1.66 -3.86 11.47
CA THR A 20 2.16 -2.54 11.84
C THR A 20 2.16 -1.77 10.56
N VAL A 21 1.12 -0.98 10.56
CA VAL A 21 0.57 -0.30 9.42
C VAL A 21 0.81 1.14 9.81
N TYR A 22 1.83 1.74 9.21
CA TYR A 22 2.10 3.18 9.37
C TYR A 22 0.94 4.02 8.81
N PHE A 23 0.14 3.42 7.92
CA PHE A 23 -1.01 4.02 7.28
C PHE A 23 -2.22 3.08 7.35
N SER A 24 -3.40 3.63 7.60
CA SER A 24 -4.67 2.91 7.57
C SER A 24 -5.59 3.50 6.50
N VAL A 25 -6.26 2.65 5.75
CA VAL A 25 -7.29 3.06 4.79
C VAL A 25 -8.64 3.12 5.49
N ARG A 26 -9.46 4.14 5.16
CA ARG A 26 -10.81 4.31 5.71
C ARG A 26 -11.69 3.11 5.31
N GLU A 27 -12.48 2.61 6.26
CA GLU A 27 -13.48 1.57 5.98
C GLU A 27 -14.53 2.05 4.96
N GLY A 28 -15.06 1.12 4.17
CA GLY A 28 -16.10 1.40 3.18
C GLY A 28 -15.64 2.23 1.98
N LEU A 29 -14.33 2.41 1.80
CA LEU A 29 -13.77 2.99 0.58
C LEU A 29 -14.08 2.09 -0.61
N THR A 30 -14.63 2.65 -1.67
CA THR A 30 -14.90 1.88 -2.89
C THR A 30 -13.60 1.55 -3.63
N THR A 31 -13.62 0.50 -4.44
CA THR A 31 -12.49 0.14 -5.32
C THR A 31 -12.05 1.32 -6.18
N ASP A 32 -13.00 2.08 -6.74
CA ASP A 32 -12.70 3.20 -7.63
C ASP A 32 -12.02 4.36 -6.88
N GLU A 33 -12.56 4.75 -5.71
CA GLU A 33 -11.94 5.79 -4.86
C GLU A 33 -10.52 5.38 -4.40
N ALA A 34 -10.32 4.10 -4.08
CA ALA A 34 -9.03 3.57 -3.68
C ALA A 34 -8.00 3.65 -4.83
N LEU A 35 -8.39 3.24 -6.03
CA LEU A 35 -7.51 3.28 -7.21
C LEU A 35 -7.24 4.71 -7.67
N GLU A 36 -8.22 5.62 -7.58
CA GLU A 36 -8.03 7.04 -7.85
C GLU A 36 -7.00 7.65 -6.89
N GLY A 37 -7.15 7.44 -5.58
CA GLY A 37 -6.21 7.92 -4.58
C GLY A 37 -4.81 7.33 -4.76
N ALA A 38 -4.71 6.03 -5.07
CA ALA A 38 -3.42 5.38 -5.36
C ALA A 38 -2.72 6.02 -6.56
N SER A 39 -3.47 6.30 -7.63
CA SER A 39 -2.96 6.98 -8.83
C SER A 39 -2.39 8.36 -8.50
N LEU A 40 -3.09 9.16 -7.70
CA LEU A 40 -2.65 10.49 -7.31
C LEU A 40 -1.36 10.45 -6.45
N PHE A 41 -1.27 9.53 -5.49
CA PHE A 41 -0.06 9.37 -4.69
C PHE A 41 1.14 8.89 -5.52
N LEU A 42 0.93 7.98 -6.46
CA LEU A 42 1.98 7.52 -7.38
C LEU A 42 2.44 8.64 -8.32
N ALA A 43 1.53 9.46 -8.82
CA ALA A 43 1.88 10.63 -9.64
C ALA A 43 2.78 11.60 -8.86
N GLY A 44 2.39 11.96 -7.63
CA GLY A 44 3.21 12.82 -6.76
C GLY A 44 4.57 12.21 -6.39
N ALA A 45 4.62 10.88 -6.17
CA ALA A 45 5.88 10.18 -5.94
C ALA A 45 6.80 10.26 -7.16
N GLY A 46 6.24 10.13 -8.38
CA GLY A 46 6.94 10.28 -9.65
C GLY A 46 7.50 11.69 -9.85
N ASP A 47 6.68 12.72 -9.60
CA ASP A 47 7.10 14.12 -9.73
C ASP A 47 8.28 14.42 -8.78
N LEU A 48 8.19 14.00 -7.51
CA LEU A 48 9.29 14.16 -6.55
C LEU A 48 10.55 13.41 -6.96
N ALA A 49 10.40 12.19 -7.51
CA ALA A 49 11.53 11.39 -7.98
C ALA A 49 12.19 12.01 -9.23
N MET A 50 11.45 12.71 -10.07
CA MET A 50 11.99 13.40 -11.25
C MET A 50 12.71 14.69 -10.87
N GLU A 51 12.16 15.49 -9.96
CA GLU A 51 12.82 16.69 -9.42
C GLU A 51 14.16 16.35 -8.75
N ALA A 52 14.16 15.26 -8.01
CA ALA A 52 15.31 14.65 -7.37
C ALA A 52 16.48 14.35 -8.33
N ILE A 53 16.17 13.86 -9.53
CA ILE A 53 17.16 13.55 -10.57
C ILE A 53 17.70 14.86 -11.18
N GLY A 54 16.85 15.86 -11.40
CA GLY A 54 17.21 17.13 -12.03
C GLY A 54 18.09 18.05 -11.17
N ASN A 55 17.99 17.98 -9.84
CA ASN A 55 18.62 18.94 -8.92
C ASN A 55 20.00 18.49 -8.36
N ASN A 56 20.68 17.53 -8.98
CA ASN A 56 22.01 17.04 -8.56
C ASN A 56 22.08 16.49 -7.11
N GLY A 57 20.94 16.08 -6.58
CA GLY A 57 20.85 15.53 -5.23
C GLY A 57 19.43 15.59 -4.72
N THR A 58 18.95 14.48 -4.18
CA THR A 58 17.73 14.44 -3.38
C THR A 58 17.98 15.07 -2.03
N VAL A 59 17.17 16.07 -1.66
CA VAL A 59 17.08 16.44 -0.25
C VAL A 59 16.55 15.22 0.50
N GLU A 60 17.15 14.86 1.63
CA GLU A 60 16.79 13.64 2.38
C GLU A 60 15.28 13.56 2.64
N GLY A 61 14.63 14.69 2.94
CA GLY A 61 13.19 14.78 3.11
C GLY A 61 12.37 14.38 1.87
N GLN A 62 12.84 14.67 0.66
CA GLN A 62 12.16 14.26 -0.58
C GLN A 62 12.19 12.74 -0.77
N LYS A 63 13.31 12.07 -0.40
CA LYS A 63 13.38 10.60 -0.47
C LYS A 63 12.32 9.96 0.42
N TRP A 64 12.21 10.44 1.66
CA TRP A 64 11.23 9.94 2.61
C TRP A 64 9.80 10.28 2.19
N ALA A 65 9.56 11.47 1.62
CA ALA A 65 8.27 11.82 1.07
C ALA A 65 7.85 10.87 -0.08
N THR A 66 8.76 10.57 -1.01
CA THR A 66 8.52 9.58 -2.08
C THR A 66 8.17 8.22 -1.50
N VAL A 67 8.94 7.72 -0.52
CA VAL A 67 8.68 6.43 0.13
C VAL A 67 7.28 6.41 0.78
N TYR A 68 6.91 7.46 1.52
CA TYR A 68 5.60 7.51 2.17
C TYR A 68 4.44 7.58 1.17
N LEU A 69 4.59 8.32 0.08
CA LEU A 69 3.57 8.36 -0.98
C LEU A 69 3.38 6.98 -1.63
N VAL A 70 4.48 6.25 -1.87
CA VAL A 70 4.41 4.88 -2.41
C VAL A 70 3.74 3.92 -1.43
N GLU A 71 4.07 3.98 -0.14
CA GLU A 71 3.44 3.12 0.87
C GLU A 71 1.94 3.43 1.05
N MET A 72 1.54 4.70 1.01
CA MET A 72 0.12 5.10 1.01
C MET A 72 -0.62 4.58 -0.23
N ALA A 73 0.00 4.70 -1.41
CA ALA A 73 -0.58 4.18 -2.65
C ALA A 73 -0.76 2.66 -2.59
N LYS A 74 0.25 1.94 -2.08
CA LYS A 74 0.18 0.48 -1.90
C LYS A 74 -0.95 0.07 -0.96
N ALA A 75 -1.10 0.76 0.18
CA ALA A 75 -2.18 0.46 1.12
C ALA A 75 -3.58 0.61 0.48
N LEU A 76 -3.76 1.61 -0.40
CA LEU A 76 -4.99 1.77 -1.18
C LEU A 76 -5.19 0.65 -2.21
N VAL A 77 -4.14 0.26 -2.94
CA VAL A 77 -4.20 -0.87 -3.89
C VAL A 77 -4.53 -2.18 -3.18
N ASP A 78 -3.89 -2.47 -2.04
CA ASP A 78 -4.15 -3.67 -1.25
C ASP A 78 -5.62 -3.68 -0.77
N SER A 79 -6.15 -2.53 -0.35
CA SER A 79 -7.56 -2.39 0.03
C SER A 79 -8.52 -2.63 -1.15
N ALA A 80 -8.19 -2.11 -2.33
CA ALA A 80 -8.98 -2.33 -3.55
C ALA A 80 -9.01 -3.81 -3.95
N ILE A 81 -7.87 -4.50 -3.88
CA ILE A 81 -7.78 -5.94 -4.18
C ILE A 81 -8.64 -6.74 -3.20
N LEU A 82 -8.55 -6.45 -1.90
CA LEU A 82 -9.35 -7.12 -0.88
C LEU A 82 -10.85 -6.93 -1.13
N GLU A 83 -11.28 -5.73 -1.50
CA GLU A 83 -12.69 -5.46 -1.81
C GLU A 83 -13.15 -6.20 -3.08
N MET A 84 -12.33 -6.20 -4.13
CA MET A 84 -12.61 -6.95 -5.35
C MET A 84 -12.74 -8.46 -5.09
N ASP A 85 -11.89 -9.02 -4.23
CA ASP A 85 -11.94 -10.43 -3.87
C ASP A 85 -13.17 -10.77 -3.02
N ARG A 86 -13.56 -9.90 -2.07
CA ARG A 86 -14.83 -10.02 -1.34
C ARG A 86 -16.03 -9.99 -2.29
N ALA A 87 -16.04 -9.06 -3.24
CA ALA A 87 -17.10 -8.95 -4.23
C ALA A 87 -17.16 -10.19 -5.16
N ARG A 88 -16.02 -10.80 -5.49
CA ARG A 88 -15.97 -12.07 -6.25
C ARG A 88 -16.52 -13.23 -5.45
N GLN A 89 -16.14 -13.38 -4.18
CA GLN A 89 -16.64 -14.43 -3.30
C GLN A 89 -18.17 -14.33 -3.10
N ALA A 90 -18.67 -13.12 -2.86
CA ALA A 90 -20.12 -12.88 -2.72
C ALA A 90 -20.91 -13.29 -3.98
N ARG A 91 -20.35 -13.05 -5.18
CA ARG A 91 -20.97 -13.49 -6.43
C ARG A 91 -20.97 -15.01 -6.61
N GLY A 92 -19.88 -15.69 -6.21
CA GLY A 92 -19.80 -17.15 -6.28
C GLY A 92 -20.82 -17.85 -5.36
N VAL A 93 -21.00 -17.33 -4.14
CA VAL A 93 -22.00 -17.87 -3.19
C VAL A 93 -23.42 -17.73 -3.75
N MET A 94 -23.78 -16.59 -4.33
CA MET A 94 -25.12 -16.41 -4.91
C MET A 94 -25.42 -17.35 -6.08
N THR A 95 -24.40 -17.76 -6.85
CA THR A 95 -24.60 -18.72 -7.94
C THR A 95 -24.82 -20.14 -7.43
N GLU A 96 -24.15 -20.54 -6.34
CA GLU A 96 -24.31 -21.87 -5.73
C GLU A 96 -25.67 -22.01 -5.03
N ASP A 97 -26.12 -20.97 -4.32
CA ASP A 97 -27.45 -20.96 -3.68
C ASP A 97 -28.60 -21.02 -4.70
N ALA A 98 -28.43 -20.37 -5.85
CA ALA A 98 -29.41 -20.40 -6.94
C ALA A 98 -29.51 -21.78 -7.60
N GLU A 99 -28.41 -22.52 -7.74
CA GLU A 99 -28.41 -23.89 -8.26
C GLU A 99 -28.94 -24.91 -7.24
N GLY A 100 -28.68 -24.71 -5.94
CA GLY A 100 -29.20 -25.56 -4.87
C GLY A 100 -30.70 -25.43 -4.63
N ALA A 101 -31.30 -24.27 -4.92
CA ALA A 101 -32.75 -24.04 -4.82
C ALA A 101 -33.55 -24.58 -6.03
N ALA A 102 -32.88 -25.02 -7.09
CA ALA A 102 -33.48 -25.52 -8.33
C ALA A 102 -33.52 -27.06 -8.43
N GLN A 103 -33.05 -27.78 -7.40
CA GLN A 103 -33.09 -29.26 -7.28
C GLN A 103 -34.16 -29.70 -6.28
#